data_AF-A0A969GPQ5-F1
#
_entry.id   AF-A0A969GPQ5-F1
#
_cell.length_a   1.000
_cell.length_b   1.000
_cell.length_c   1.000
_cell.angle_alpha   90.00
_cell.angle_beta   90.00
_cell.angle_gamma   90.00
#
_symmetry.space_group_name_H-M   'P 1'
#
loop_
_entity.id
_entity.type
_entity.pdbx_description
1 polymer ?
#
loop_
_entity_poly.entity_id
_entity_poly.type
_entity_poly.pdbx_seq_one_letter_code
_entity_poly.pdbx_strand_id
1 'polypeptide(L)'
;MLREILSFTVRRSISVALLAAIVLMSFPLAPPAHAQDDETETNKATVLRIAEEIYNQQAFDLIDELVDPGYVTHERDGMHEAGIDGYRADLEETFASFPDFQITVQDIIAEGDRVVVRYTASSEVAQLSVEGIYIARLADGKLVEDWDAFDDLGLMIQLGVLPPMDEMMGPEIITVAEGLNGPMGVLVDPDGNVWVIDSGIGGDQPLAALNP
;
A
#
# COMPACT_ATOMS: atom_id res chain seq x y z
N MET A 1 60.30 38.56 -35.73
CA MET A 1 58.99 38.54 -36.39
C MET A 1 58.19 37.37 -35.81
N LEU A 2 57.72 37.49 -34.57
CA LEU A 2 56.75 36.59 -33.91
C LEU A 2 56.32 37.21 -32.56
N ARG A 3 56.16 38.55 -32.55
CA ARG A 3 55.78 39.37 -31.38
C ARG A 3 54.30 39.81 -31.41
N GLU A 4 53.46 39.18 -32.23
CA GLU A 4 52.05 39.59 -32.43
C GLU A 4 51.03 38.47 -32.18
N ILE A 5 51.23 37.61 -31.18
CA ILE A 5 50.13 36.76 -30.68
C ILE A 5 50.07 36.84 -29.15
N LEU A 6 49.97 38.08 -28.67
CA LEU A 6 49.49 38.46 -27.34
C LEU A 6 48.19 39.25 -27.55
N SER A 7 47.09 38.57 -27.91
CA SER A 7 45.73 39.12 -27.73
C SER A 7 44.66 38.08 -28.05
N PHE A 8 44.65 36.94 -27.35
CA PHE A 8 43.41 36.17 -27.23
C PHE A 8 43.40 35.42 -25.88
N THR A 9 43.13 36.20 -24.83
CA THR A 9 42.18 35.83 -23.77
C THR A 9 42.51 34.53 -23.02
N VAL A 10 43.39 34.52 -22.01
CA VAL A 10 43.09 35.00 -20.63
C VAL A 10 41.62 34.79 -20.23
N ARG A 11 41.06 33.58 -20.40
CA ARG A 11 39.85 33.15 -19.67
C ARG A 11 39.61 31.64 -19.83
N ARG A 12 40.33 30.81 -19.09
CA ARG A 12 39.82 29.52 -18.57
C ARG A 12 40.89 28.79 -17.76
N SER A 13 40.44 28.21 -16.65
CA SER A 13 41.12 27.17 -15.88
C SER A 13 42.08 27.62 -14.76
N ILE A 14 41.61 28.53 -13.91
CA ILE A 14 41.96 28.54 -12.48
C ILE A 14 40.68 28.18 -11.73
N SER A 15 40.39 26.89 -11.50
CA SER A 15 39.31 26.40 -10.62
C SER A 15 39.42 24.89 -10.42
N VAL A 16 40.45 24.40 -9.74
CA VAL A 16 40.43 23.01 -9.20
C VAL A 16 41.03 22.90 -7.78
N ALA A 17 41.63 23.95 -7.22
CA ALA A 17 42.29 23.86 -5.90
C ALA A 17 41.71 24.83 -4.87
N LEU A 18 40.42 24.71 -4.51
CA LEU A 18 39.87 25.28 -3.27
C LEU A 18 38.47 24.75 -2.86
N LEU A 19 38.17 23.46 -3.04
CA LEU A 19 36.82 22.91 -2.75
C LEU A 19 36.81 21.68 -1.81
N ALA A 20 37.90 21.46 -1.05
CA ALA A 20 38.00 20.34 -0.11
C ALA A 20 37.94 20.75 1.38
N ALA A 21 37.69 22.04 1.70
CA ALA A 21 37.72 22.53 3.09
C ALA A 21 36.41 23.21 3.58
N ILE A 22 35.34 23.28 2.77
CA ILE A 22 34.05 23.91 3.14
C ILE A 22 32.87 22.91 3.03
N VAL A 23 33.13 21.60 3.20
CA VAL A 23 32.04 20.58 3.27
C VAL A 23 31.94 19.95 4.67
N LEU A 24 32.74 20.39 5.65
CA LEU A 24 32.74 19.85 7.02
C LEU A 24 31.98 20.71 8.06
N MET A 25 31.19 21.71 7.66
CA MET A 25 30.38 22.52 8.58
C MET A 25 28.88 22.58 8.21
N SER A 26 28.39 21.61 7.43
CA SER A 26 26.96 21.56 7.07
C SER A 26 26.40 20.14 7.04
N PHE A 27 26.98 19.23 7.81
CA PHE A 27 26.20 18.10 8.30
C PHE A 27 25.41 18.61 9.50
N PRO A 28 24.07 18.65 9.46
CA PRO A 28 23.32 18.82 10.70
C PRO A 28 23.82 17.73 11.65
N LEU A 29 24.21 18.15 12.85
CA LEU A 29 24.54 17.22 13.92
C LEU A 29 23.32 16.32 14.05
N ALA A 30 23.46 15.03 13.74
CA ALA A 30 22.38 14.09 13.99
C ALA A 30 21.94 14.30 15.45
N PRO A 31 20.63 14.48 15.72
CA PRO A 31 20.17 14.70 17.07
C PRO A 31 20.70 13.58 17.98
N PRO A 32 20.99 13.88 19.26
CA PRO A 32 21.42 12.85 20.19
C PRO A 32 20.41 11.71 20.17
N ALA A 33 20.86 10.45 20.20
CA ALA A 33 20.00 9.26 20.04
C ALA A 33 18.71 9.33 20.87
N HIS A 34 18.78 9.84 22.10
CA HIS A 34 17.61 10.05 22.97
C HIS A 34 16.55 11.02 22.42
N ALA A 35 16.95 12.11 21.74
CA ALA A 35 15.99 13.06 21.16
C ALA A 35 15.27 12.47 19.93
N GLN A 36 15.96 11.63 19.16
CA GLN A 36 15.36 10.91 18.03
C GLN A 36 14.39 9.83 18.52
N ASP A 37 14.71 9.15 19.62
CA ASP A 37 13.81 8.19 20.26
C ASP A 37 12.56 8.89 20.83
N ASP A 38 12.72 10.04 21.50
CA ASP A 38 11.61 10.84 22.05
C ASP A 38 10.68 11.37 20.93
N GLU A 39 11.23 11.85 19.82
CA GLU A 39 10.46 12.27 18.65
C GLU A 39 9.74 11.09 17.98
N THR A 40 10.41 9.94 17.84
CA THR A 40 9.82 8.73 17.26
C THR A 40 8.63 8.24 18.07
N GLU A 41 8.73 8.22 19.41
CA GLU A 41 7.62 7.83 20.28
C GLU A 41 6.50 8.88 20.30
N THR A 42 6.84 10.17 20.20
CA THR A 42 5.85 11.24 20.00
C THR A 42 5.08 11.03 18.70
N ASN A 43 5.79 10.70 17.62
CA ASN A 43 5.18 10.47 16.31
C ASN A 43 4.24 9.26 16.31
N LYS A 44 4.64 8.14 16.94
CA LYS A 44 3.74 6.99 17.17
C LYS A 44 2.48 7.41 17.93
N ALA A 45 2.64 8.18 19.01
CA ALA A 45 1.53 8.63 19.82
C ALA A 45 0.54 9.50 19.02
N THR A 46 1.03 10.43 18.18
CA THR A 46 0.18 11.22 17.28
C THR A 46 -0.65 10.32 16.36
N VAL A 47 -0.05 9.33 15.70
CA VAL A 47 -0.78 8.44 14.79
C VAL A 47 -1.81 7.57 15.52
N LEU A 48 -1.49 7.10 16.72
CA LEU A 48 -2.46 6.38 17.57
C LEU A 48 -3.63 7.28 18.00
N ARG A 49 -3.36 8.56 18.31
CA ARG A 49 -4.40 9.54 18.62
C ARG A 49 -5.26 9.84 17.40
N ILE A 50 -4.70 9.90 16.20
CA ILE A 50 -5.50 10.06 14.97
C ILE A 50 -6.47 8.87 14.81
N ALA A 51 -5.97 7.63 14.91
CA ALA A 51 -6.82 6.45 14.80
C ALA A 51 -7.92 6.39 15.87
N GLU A 52 -7.60 6.71 17.12
CA GLU A 52 -8.56 6.60 18.22
C GLU A 52 -9.48 7.83 18.35
N GLU A 53 -8.91 9.03 18.39
CA GLU A 53 -9.67 10.26 18.69
C GLU A 53 -10.40 10.76 17.42
N ILE A 54 -9.72 10.81 16.27
CA ILE A 54 -10.33 11.32 15.03
C ILE A 54 -11.23 10.25 14.39
N TYR A 55 -10.72 9.05 14.14
CA TYR A 55 -11.53 8.01 13.48
C TYR A 55 -12.52 7.35 14.44
N ASN A 56 -12.07 6.73 15.54
CA ASN A 56 -13.00 5.94 16.36
C ASN A 56 -13.98 6.78 17.20
N GLN A 57 -13.54 7.95 17.68
CA GLN A 57 -14.34 8.85 18.52
C GLN A 57 -14.94 10.04 17.76
N GLN A 58 -14.61 10.22 16.48
CA GLN A 58 -15.12 11.32 15.63
C GLN A 58 -14.85 12.72 16.23
N ALA A 59 -13.74 12.89 16.95
CA ALA A 59 -13.31 14.17 17.54
C ALA A 59 -12.65 15.07 16.49
N PHE A 60 -13.44 15.53 15.51
CA PHE A 60 -12.94 16.32 14.36
C PHE A 60 -12.38 17.70 14.76
N ASP A 61 -12.66 18.18 15.97
CA ASP A 61 -12.04 19.38 16.53
C ASP A 61 -10.54 19.24 16.80
N LEU A 62 -10.02 18.01 16.83
CA LEU A 62 -8.59 17.72 17.01
C LEU A 62 -7.80 17.67 15.71
N ILE A 63 -8.45 17.79 14.55
CA ILE A 63 -7.78 17.75 13.24
C ILE A 63 -6.71 18.84 13.13
N ASP A 64 -7.02 20.08 13.54
CA ASP A 64 -6.04 21.20 13.49
C ASP A 64 -4.88 21.03 14.49
N GLU A 65 -5.05 20.17 15.50
CA GLU A 65 -3.98 19.84 16.45
C GLU A 65 -3.04 18.81 15.84
N LEU A 66 -3.58 17.75 15.23
CA LEU A 66 -2.84 16.54 14.87
C LEU A 66 -2.38 16.50 13.40
N VAL A 67 -3.01 17.28 12.53
CA VAL A 67 -2.74 17.30 11.08
C VAL A 67 -2.19 18.67 10.69
N ASP A 68 -1.20 18.67 9.80
CA ASP A 68 -0.63 19.90 9.28
C ASP A 68 -1.56 20.53 8.22
N PRO A 69 -1.69 21.86 8.17
CA PRO A 69 -2.50 22.52 7.15
C PRO A 69 -2.08 22.18 5.70
N GLY A 70 -0.80 21.93 5.48
CA GLY A 70 -0.22 21.54 4.19
C GLY A 70 -0.13 20.02 3.98
N TYR A 71 -0.91 19.23 4.73
CA TYR A 71 -0.97 17.79 4.61
C TYR A 71 -1.21 17.31 3.16
N VAL A 72 -0.52 16.24 2.77
CA VAL A 72 -0.62 15.62 1.44
C VAL A 72 -0.92 14.14 1.57
N THR A 73 -1.99 13.67 0.93
CA THR A 73 -2.24 12.24 0.80
C THR A 73 -1.79 11.72 -0.56
N HIS A 74 -1.36 10.46 -0.61
CA HIS A 74 -0.91 9.79 -1.83
C HIS A 74 -1.79 8.59 -2.20
N GLU A 75 -3.10 8.70 -2.00
CA GLU A 75 -4.06 7.71 -2.49
C GLU A 75 -3.81 7.32 -3.96
N ARG A 76 -4.18 6.07 -4.28
CA ARG A 76 -3.79 5.31 -5.47
C ARG A 76 -4.18 5.97 -6.82
N ASP A 77 -5.01 6.99 -6.76
CA ASP A 77 -5.65 7.73 -7.84
C ASP A 77 -4.81 8.92 -8.36
N GLY A 78 -3.79 9.36 -7.62
CA GLY A 78 -2.91 10.47 -8.02
C GLY A 78 -3.61 11.83 -8.17
N MET A 79 -4.82 11.96 -7.64
CA MET A 79 -5.56 13.21 -7.48
C MET A 79 -5.65 13.48 -5.97
N HIS A 80 -5.54 14.74 -5.56
CA HIS A 80 -5.71 15.27 -4.18
C HIS A 80 -4.44 15.72 -3.44
N GLU A 81 -3.90 16.88 -3.86
CA GLU A 81 -3.26 17.85 -2.96
C GLU A 81 -4.35 18.61 -2.16
N ALA A 82 -5.17 17.91 -1.38
CA ALA A 82 -6.37 18.53 -0.81
C ALA A 82 -6.12 19.24 0.54
N GLY A 83 -4.91 19.18 1.09
CA GLY A 83 -4.58 19.83 2.35
C GLY A 83 -5.43 19.29 3.50
N ILE A 84 -5.45 20.02 4.61
CA ILE A 84 -6.28 19.66 5.78
C ILE A 84 -7.80 19.71 5.49
N ASP A 85 -8.23 20.47 4.48
CA ASP A 85 -9.65 20.55 4.10
C ASP A 85 -10.11 19.31 3.34
N GLY A 86 -9.25 18.73 2.49
CA GLY A 86 -9.48 17.43 1.88
C GLY A 86 -9.61 16.34 2.90
N TYR A 87 -8.65 16.28 3.83
CA TYR A 87 -8.67 15.32 4.92
C TYR A 87 -10.00 15.35 5.71
N ARG A 88 -10.58 16.54 5.93
CA ARG A 88 -11.92 16.67 6.53
C ARG A 88 -13.02 16.13 5.64
N ALA A 89 -13.00 16.46 4.35
CA ALA A 89 -14.01 15.99 3.40
C ALA A 89 -14.02 14.46 3.30
N ASP A 90 -12.84 13.82 3.30
CA ASP A 90 -12.71 12.36 3.24
C ASP A 90 -13.28 11.68 4.49
N LEU A 91 -13.02 12.26 5.67
CA LEU A 91 -13.64 11.82 6.92
C LEU A 91 -15.17 11.98 6.88
N GLU A 92 -15.67 13.14 6.44
CA GLU A 92 -17.10 13.40 6.33
C GLU A 92 -17.79 12.40 5.38
N GLU A 93 -17.19 12.10 4.22
CA GLU A 93 -17.71 11.12 3.26
C GLU A 93 -17.70 9.70 3.84
N THR A 94 -16.61 9.34 4.52
CA THR A 94 -16.46 8.03 5.18
C THR A 94 -17.56 7.82 6.23
N PHE A 95 -17.75 8.77 7.15
CA PHE A 95 -18.76 8.63 8.21
C PHE A 95 -20.19 8.87 7.74
N ALA A 96 -20.40 9.57 6.61
CA ALA A 96 -21.70 9.63 5.96
C ALA A 96 -22.11 8.26 5.37
N SER A 97 -21.13 7.50 4.85
CA SER A 97 -21.35 6.17 4.27
C SER A 97 -21.38 5.06 5.32
N PHE A 98 -20.52 5.15 6.33
CA PHE A 98 -20.33 4.17 7.40
C PHE A 98 -20.32 4.88 8.77
N PRO A 99 -21.48 5.22 9.34
CA PRO A 99 -21.56 5.99 10.59
C PRO A 99 -20.92 5.30 11.82
N ASP A 100 -20.77 3.98 11.77
CA ASP A 100 -20.15 3.13 12.78
C ASP A 100 -18.75 2.67 12.39
N PHE A 101 -18.09 3.37 11.45
CA PHE A 101 -16.73 3.07 11.02
C PHE A 101 -15.76 3.04 12.21
N GLN A 102 -14.89 2.03 12.23
CA GLN A 102 -13.87 1.84 13.25
C GLN A 102 -12.55 1.39 12.62
N ILE A 103 -11.45 1.91 13.17
CA ILE A 103 -10.08 1.48 12.92
C ILE A 103 -9.56 0.69 14.12
N THR A 104 -9.12 -0.54 13.87
CA THR A 104 -8.32 -1.31 14.83
C THR A 104 -6.88 -1.35 14.37
N VAL A 105 -5.96 -0.82 15.18
CA VAL A 105 -4.52 -0.93 14.93
C VAL A 105 -4.01 -2.29 15.40
N GLN A 106 -3.44 -3.11 14.50
CA GLN A 106 -2.83 -4.39 14.88
C GLN A 106 -1.32 -4.33 15.06
N ASP A 107 -0.64 -3.47 14.31
CA ASP A 107 0.81 -3.30 14.44
C ASP A 107 1.19 -1.85 14.16
N ILE A 108 2.22 -1.37 14.85
CA ILE A 108 2.74 -0.01 14.69
C ILE A 108 4.26 -0.01 14.85
N ILE A 109 4.93 0.54 13.84
CA ILE A 109 6.38 0.64 13.77
C ILE A 109 6.71 2.09 13.44
N ALA A 110 7.73 2.68 14.07
CA ALA A 110 8.19 4.00 13.68
C ALA A 110 9.70 4.09 13.68
N GLU A 111 10.19 4.95 12.79
CA GLU A 111 11.60 5.25 12.62
C GLU A 111 11.72 6.74 12.22
N GLY A 112 12.21 7.57 13.15
CA GLY A 112 12.37 8.99 12.93
C GLY A 112 11.02 9.68 12.64
N ASP A 113 10.90 10.24 11.45
CA ASP A 113 9.73 10.99 11.00
C ASP A 113 8.61 10.11 10.40
N ARG A 114 8.79 8.79 10.32
CA ARG A 114 7.81 7.88 9.72
C ARG A 114 7.21 6.91 10.71
N VAL A 115 5.92 6.65 10.56
CA VAL A 115 5.15 5.66 11.30
C VAL A 115 4.41 4.78 10.29
N VAL A 116 4.54 3.47 10.43
CA VAL A 116 3.81 2.47 9.65
C VAL A 116 2.80 1.80 10.58
N VAL A 117 1.57 1.69 10.13
CA VAL A 117 0.46 1.06 10.84
C VAL A 117 -0.12 -0.05 9.98
N ARG A 118 -0.26 -1.25 10.54
CA ARG A 118 -1.15 -2.27 9.98
C ARG A 118 -2.46 -2.19 10.74
N TYR A 119 -3.56 -2.04 10.01
CA TYR A 119 -4.88 -1.80 10.59
C TYR A 119 -5.98 -2.65 9.93
N THR A 120 -7.13 -2.74 10.60
CA THR A 120 -8.40 -3.16 10.01
C THR A 120 -9.40 -2.03 10.14
N ALA A 121 -10.01 -1.65 9.03
CA ALA A 121 -11.19 -0.80 8.96
C ALA A 121 -12.44 -1.67 8.95
N SER A 122 -13.47 -1.30 9.71
CA SER A 122 -14.69 -2.09 9.84
C SER A 122 -15.94 -1.25 10.03
N SER A 123 -17.09 -1.82 9.65
CA SER A 123 -18.43 -1.33 9.99
C SER A 123 -19.31 -2.54 10.27
N GLU A 124 -19.94 -2.59 11.44
CA GLU A 124 -20.85 -3.67 11.81
C GLU A 124 -22.15 -3.57 11.01
N VAL A 125 -22.66 -2.34 10.81
CA VAL A 125 -23.89 -2.05 10.07
C VAL A 125 -23.77 -2.48 8.61
N ALA A 126 -22.65 -2.16 7.97
CA ALA A 126 -22.38 -2.55 6.58
C ALA A 126 -21.77 -3.96 6.46
N GLN A 127 -21.48 -4.63 7.58
CA GLN A 127 -20.81 -5.94 7.63
C GLN A 127 -19.47 -5.94 6.88
N LEU A 128 -18.69 -4.86 7.03
CA LEU A 128 -17.41 -4.67 6.37
C LEU A 128 -16.24 -4.94 7.29
N SER A 129 -15.19 -5.56 6.76
CA SER A 129 -13.89 -5.73 7.40
C SER A 129 -12.80 -5.72 6.32
N VAL A 130 -11.95 -4.70 6.35
CA VAL A 130 -10.90 -4.47 5.34
C VAL A 130 -9.57 -4.29 6.03
N GLU A 131 -8.55 -5.04 5.61
CA GLU A 131 -7.18 -4.89 6.10
C GLU A 131 -6.42 -3.84 5.28
N GLY A 132 -5.56 -3.08 5.93
CA GLY A 132 -4.73 -2.08 5.29
C GLY A 132 -3.39 -1.85 5.96
N ILE A 133 -2.51 -1.17 5.22
CA ILE A 133 -1.22 -0.66 5.70
C ILE A 133 -1.15 0.81 5.37
N TYR A 134 -0.97 1.60 6.42
CA TYR A 134 -0.88 3.04 6.37
C TYR A 134 0.54 3.48 6.74
N ILE A 135 1.10 4.42 5.98
CA ILE A 135 2.40 5.03 6.26
C ILE A 135 2.18 6.53 6.44
N ALA A 136 2.45 7.04 7.64
CA ALA A 136 2.47 8.46 7.92
C ALA A 136 3.90 8.99 7.95
N ARG A 137 4.09 10.20 7.43
CA ARG A 137 5.22 11.08 7.76
C ARG A 137 4.74 12.21 8.64
N LEU A 138 5.55 12.53 9.65
CA LEU A 138 5.27 13.58 10.63
C LEU A 138 6.34 14.66 10.63
N ALA A 139 5.95 15.88 10.97
CA ALA A 139 6.86 16.97 11.30
C ALA A 139 6.28 17.77 12.46
N ASP A 140 7.13 18.17 13.41
CA ASP A 140 6.71 18.89 14.61
C ASP A 140 5.54 18.21 15.36
N GLY A 141 5.52 16.87 15.34
CA GLY A 141 4.49 16.04 15.96
C GLY A 141 3.14 15.99 15.23
N LYS A 142 3.04 16.53 14.01
CA LYS A 142 1.83 16.53 13.18
C LYS A 142 1.95 15.65 11.95
N LEU A 143 0.84 15.06 11.52
CA LEU A 143 0.72 14.37 10.24
C LEU A 143 0.86 15.37 9.08
N VAL A 144 1.87 15.17 8.23
CA VAL A 144 2.15 16.06 7.08
C VAL A 144 2.00 15.35 5.74
N GLU A 145 2.07 14.03 5.72
CA GLU A 145 1.97 13.25 4.48
C GLU A 145 1.63 11.81 4.79
N ASP A 146 0.88 11.14 3.91
CA ASP A 146 0.65 9.71 4.02
C ASP A 146 0.52 8.93 2.72
N TRP A 147 0.61 7.60 2.88
CA TRP A 147 0.33 6.60 1.88
C TRP A 147 -0.54 5.53 2.52
N ASP A 148 -1.67 5.22 1.91
CA ASP A 148 -2.54 4.14 2.35
C ASP A 148 -2.72 3.09 1.25
N ALA A 149 -2.76 1.83 1.67
CA ALA A 149 -3.05 0.70 0.80
C ALA A 149 -3.87 -0.32 1.58
N PHE A 150 -5.09 -0.59 1.11
CA PHE A 150 -6.01 -1.53 1.72
C PHE A 150 -6.56 -2.52 0.68
N ASP A 151 -7.28 -3.55 1.15
CA ASP A 151 -7.89 -4.57 0.29
C ASP A 151 -9.10 -4.02 -0.49
N ASP A 152 -8.82 -3.18 -1.50
CA ASP A 152 -9.80 -2.58 -2.42
C ASP A 152 -10.71 -3.64 -3.05
N LEU A 153 -10.12 -4.76 -3.47
CA LEU A 153 -10.84 -5.84 -4.13
C LEU A 153 -11.80 -6.51 -3.15
N GLY A 154 -11.32 -6.86 -1.96
CA GLY A 154 -12.13 -7.41 -0.88
C GLY A 154 -13.28 -6.48 -0.49
N LEU A 155 -13.05 -5.17 -0.42
CA LEU A 155 -14.09 -4.18 -0.17
C LEU A 155 -15.15 -4.17 -1.27
N MET A 156 -14.76 -4.14 -2.55
CA MET A 156 -15.71 -4.15 -3.67
C MET A 156 -16.58 -5.42 -3.71
N ILE A 157 -16.02 -6.57 -3.32
CA ILE A 157 -16.77 -7.81 -3.17
C ILE A 157 -17.76 -7.71 -2.00
N GLN A 158 -17.31 -7.23 -0.84
CA GLN A 158 -18.17 -7.09 0.36
C GLN A 158 -19.33 -6.10 0.13
N LEU A 159 -19.10 -5.03 -0.64
CA LEU A 159 -20.13 -4.07 -1.06
C LEU A 159 -21.07 -4.62 -2.15
N GLY A 160 -20.77 -5.80 -2.73
CA GLY A 160 -21.54 -6.40 -3.81
C GLY A 160 -21.38 -5.69 -5.16
N VAL A 161 -20.34 -4.87 -5.33
CA VAL A 161 -19.97 -4.26 -6.62
C VAL A 161 -19.40 -5.32 -7.56
N LEU A 162 -18.62 -6.25 -6.99
CA LEU A 162 -18.06 -7.41 -7.69
C LEU A 162 -18.64 -8.71 -7.11
N PRO A 163 -18.74 -9.78 -7.93
CA PRO A 163 -19.20 -11.07 -7.44
C PRO A 163 -18.16 -11.71 -6.51
N PRO A 164 -18.55 -12.76 -5.75
CA PRO A 164 -17.63 -13.53 -4.91
C PRO A 164 -16.40 -14.03 -5.67
N MET A 165 -15.28 -14.17 -4.94
CA MET A 165 -13.98 -14.51 -5.54
C MET A 165 -13.97 -15.86 -6.27
N ASP A 166 -14.73 -16.85 -5.77
CA ASP A 166 -14.90 -18.16 -6.39
C ASP A 166 -15.65 -18.09 -7.73
N GLU A 167 -16.61 -17.17 -7.85
CA GLU A 167 -17.27 -16.90 -9.13
C GLU A 167 -16.34 -16.18 -10.12
N MET A 168 -15.49 -15.25 -9.63
CA MET A 168 -14.56 -14.48 -10.46
C MET A 168 -13.41 -15.32 -11.02
N MET A 169 -12.87 -16.24 -10.22
CA MET A 169 -11.74 -17.09 -10.60
C MET A 169 -12.15 -18.25 -11.51
N GLY A 170 -13.46 -18.43 -11.72
CA GLY A 170 -14.01 -19.58 -12.43
C GLY A 170 -13.86 -20.88 -11.62
N PRO A 171 -14.43 -21.99 -12.10
CA PRO A 171 -14.25 -23.26 -11.44
C PRO A 171 -12.77 -23.63 -11.39
N GLU A 172 -12.31 -24.15 -10.26
CA GLU A 172 -10.97 -24.74 -10.16
C GLU A 172 -10.83 -25.84 -11.21
N ILE A 173 -10.02 -25.60 -12.25
CA ILE A 173 -9.78 -26.59 -13.30
C ILE A 173 -8.77 -27.61 -12.78
N ILE A 174 -9.29 -28.69 -12.19
CA ILE A 174 -8.48 -29.84 -11.81
C ILE A 174 -8.17 -30.66 -13.05
N THR A 175 -6.88 -30.75 -13.42
CA THR A 175 -6.44 -31.66 -14.48
C THR A 175 -6.45 -33.08 -13.95
N VAL A 176 -7.51 -33.83 -14.24
CA VAL A 176 -7.67 -35.24 -13.80
C VAL A 176 -6.92 -36.24 -14.70
N ALA A 177 -6.65 -35.85 -15.95
CA ALA A 177 -5.89 -36.64 -16.92
C ALA A 177 -5.27 -35.71 -17.99
N GLU A 178 -4.07 -36.04 -18.44
CA GLU A 178 -3.34 -35.34 -19.50
C GLU A 178 -2.76 -36.34 -20.52
N GLY A 179 -2.25 -35.83 -21.66
CA GLY A 179 -1.65 -36.68 -22.70
C GLY A 179 -2.66 -37.34 -23.66
N LEU A 180 -3.92 -36.93 -23.61
CA LEU A 180 -4.96 -37.34 -24.55
C LEU A 180 -4.66 -36.84 -25.98
N ASN A 181 -4.91 -37.67 -26.99
CA ASN A 181 -4.57 -37.42 -28.39
C ASN A 181 -5.74 -37.73 -29.33
N GLY A 182 -6.84 -37.03 -29.11
CA GLY A 182 -8.08 -37.15 -29.87
C GLY A 182 -9.24 -37.67 -29.02
N PRO A 183 -9.55 -37.02 -27.88
CA PRO A 183 -10.72 -37.40 -27.09
C PRO A 183 -12.00 -37.21 -27.91
N MET A 184 -12.81 -38.25 -27.98
CA MET A 184 -14.04 -38.32 -28.76
C MET A 184 -15.31 -38.37 -27.91
N GLY A 185 -15.20 -38.74 -26.63
CA GLY A 185 -16.35 -38.86 -25.75
C GLY A 185 -15.99 -39.16 -24.31
N VAL A 186 -16.99 -39.06 -23.45
CA VAL A 186 -16.92 -39.39 -22.02
C VAL A 186 -18.03 -40.37 -21.70
N LEU A 187 -17.71 -41.42 -20.93
CA LEU A 187 -18.67 -42.39 -20.41
C LEU A 187 -18.59 -42.38 -18.88
N VAL A 188 -19.75 -42.42 -18.23
CA VAL A 188 -19.87 -42.67 -16.78
C VAL A 188 -20.55 -44.02 -16.59
N ASP A 189 -19.92 -44.93 -15.85
CA ASP A 189 -20.50 -46.24 -15.56
C ASP A 189 -21.41 -46.22 -14.31
N PRO A 190 -22.19 -47.28 -14.04
CA PRO A 190 -23.09 -47.33 -12.88
C PRO A 190 -22.40 -47.27 -11.51
N ASP A 191 -21.10 -47.56 -11.44
CA ASP A 191 -20.30 -47.48 -10.21
C ASP A 191 -19.73 -46.06 -9.99
N GLY A 192 -19.92 -45.16 -10.97
CA GLY A 192 -19.51 -43.76 -10.91
C GLY A 192 -18.12 -43.48 -11.48
N ASN A 193 -17.48 -44.45 -12.15
CA ASN A 193 -16.18 -44.20 -12.78
C ASN A 193 -16.34 -43.40 -14.07
N VAL A 194 -15.39 -42.50 -14.32
CA VAL A 194 -15.35 -41.66 -15.53
C VAL A 194 -14.31 -42.21 -16.51
N TRP A 195 -14.74 -42.43 -17.74
CA TRP A 195 -13.90 -42.92 -18.83
C TRP A 195 -13.85 -41.90 -19.96
N VAL A 196 -12.65 -41.66 -20.50
CA VAL A 196 -12.46 -40.82 -21.70
C VAL A 196 -12.16 -41.73 -22.89
N ILE A 197 -12.94 -41.62 -23.96
CA ILE A 197 -12.70 -42.34 -25.21
C ILE A 197 -11.71 -41.52 -26.03
N ASP A 198 -10.50 -42.02 -26.23
CA ASP A 198 -9.46 -41.38 -27.02
C ASP A 198 -9.22 -42.14 -28.34
N SER A 199 -9.08 -41.41 -29.44
CA SER A 199 -8.81 -41.96 -30.78
C SER A 199 -7.33 -42.00 -31.15
N GLY A 200 -6.46 -41.47 -30.30
CA GLY A 200 -5.01 -41.48 -30.47
C GLY A 200 -4.43 -42.89 -30.39
N ILE A 201 -3.30 -43.12 -31.07
CA ILE A 201 -2.63 -44.43 -31.20
C ILE A 201 -1.89 -44.85 -29.91
N GLY A 202 -2.36 -44.39 -28.74
CA GLY A 202 -1.62 -44.29 -27.48
C GLY A 202 -2.03 -45.27 -26.38
N GLY A 203 -2.37 -46.53 -26.70
CA GLY A 203 -2.39 -47.66 -25.77
C GLY A 203 -3.47 -47.66 -24.67
N ASP A 204 -3.97 -48.85 -24.34
CA ASP A 204 -4.94 -49.10 -23.27
C ASP A 204 -4.35 -48.92 -21.85
N GLN A 205 -3.45 -47.94 -21.66
CA GLN A 205 -2.83 -47.68 -20.37
C GLN A 205 -3.90 -47.12 -19.42
N PRO A 206 -4.23 -47.80 -18.31
CA PRO A 206 -5.04 -47.19 -17.28
C PRO A 206 -4.23 -46.03 -16.69
N LEU A 207 -4.67 -44.79 -16.96
CA LEU A 207 -4.19 -43.65 -16.20
C LEU A 207 -4.75 -43.82 -14.78
N ALA A 208 -3.87 -44.02 -13.81
CA ALA A 208 -4.27 -44.06 -12.43
C ALA A 208 -4.88 -42.70 -12.09
N ALA A 209 -6.17 -42.67 -11.76
CA ALA A 209 -6.78 -41.48 -11.18
C ALA A 209 -5.93 -41.08 -9.97
N LEU A 210 -5.40 -39.86 -9.98
CA LEU A 210 -4.84 -39.28 -8.76
C LEU A 210 -5.99 -39.17 -7.77
N ASN A 211 -5.90 -39.95 -6.69
CA ASN A 211 -6.89 -39.91 -5.62
C ASN A 211 -6.85 -38.50 -4.99
N PRO A 212 -8.01 -37.86 -4.74
CA PRO A 212 -8.06 -36.57 -4.06
C PRO A 212 -7.51 -36.65 -2.63
#